data_AF-A0A1H0SVW0-F1
#
_entry.id   AF-A0A1H0SVW0-F1
#
_cell.length_a   1.000
_cell.length_b   1.000
_cell.length_c   1.000
_cell.angle_alpha   90.00
_cell.angle_beta   90.00
_cell.angle_gamma   90.00
#
_symmetry.space_group_name_H-M   'P 1'
#
loop_
_entity.id
_entity.type
_entity.pdbx_description
1 polymer ?
#
loop_
_entity_poly.entity_id
_entity_poly.type
_entity_poly.pdbx_seq_one_letter_code
_entity_poly.pdbx_strand_id
1 'polypeptide(L)'
;MTSRGRAEVARRKQRLTSLFKTIDGADLSGELISHYSRYLCILTSGFVEQSVKELVTEYCRKRSSEPIQRYVGSQLKKLRNIDSEKLKQLIESFSVEWWREISEKYPDQLESIGSIATVRNNVSHGGDTGITMSTMLQYFNDACILMDKLSEVFDPE
;
A
#
# COMPACT_ATOMS: atom_id res chain seq x y z
N MET A 1 1.32 -16.62 -17.91
CA MET A 1 1.35 -17.18 -16.54
C MET A 1 1.18 -16.00 -15.59
N THR A 2 -0.01 -15.80 -15.00
CA THR A 2 -0.28 -14.62 -14.17
C THR A 2 0.73 -14.55 -13.04
N SER A 3 1.45 -13.44 -12.94
CA SER A 3 2.41 -13.23 -11.86
C SER A 3 1.71 -13.26 -10.52
N ARG A 4 2.22 -14.10 -9.60
CA ARG A 4 1.64 -14.27 -8.26
C ARG A 4 1.57 -12.93 -7.51
N GLY A 5 2.53 -12.04 -7.74
CA GLY A 5 2.57 -10.71 -7.12
C GLY A 5 1.39 -9.85 -7.56
N ARG A 6 1.24 -9.63 -8.87
CA ARG A 6 0.11 -8.87 -9.43
C ARG A 6 -1.24 -9.44 -9.02
N ALA A 7 -1.38 -10.78 -9.03
CA ALA A 7 -2.61 -11.45 -8.62
C ALA A 7 -2.96 -11.19 -7.14
N GLU A 8 -1.97 -11.22 -6.24
CA GLU A 8 -2.18 -10.96 -4.81
C GLU A 8 -2.50 -9.49 -4.49
N VAL A 9 -1.93 -8.55 -5.26
CA VAL A 9 -2.28 -7.12 -5.21
C VAL A 9 -3.74 -6.94 -5.63
N ALA A 10 -4.13 -7.48 -6.79
CA ALA A 10 -5.50 -7.40 -7.30
C ALA A 10 -6.52 -8.00 -6.31
N ARG A 11 -6.19 -9.15 -5.70
CA ARG A 11 -7.03 -9.80 -4.68
C ARG A 11 -7.24 -8.91 -3.46
N ARG A 12 -6.20 -8.24 -2.94
CA ARG A 12 -6.31 -7.32 -1.79
C ARG A 12 -7.11 -6.08 -2.15
N LYS A 13 -6.83 -5.49 -3.31
CA LYS A 13 -7.55 -4.35 -3.86
C LYS A 13 -9.05 -4.66 -3.91
N GLN A 14 -9.44 -5.75 -4.56
CA GLN A 14 -10.84 -6.15 -4.67
C GLN A 14 -11.51 -6.35 -3.30
N ARG A 15 -10.84 -7.02 -2.36
CA ARG A 15 -11.36 -7.21 -1.00
C ARG A 15 -11.65 -5.88 -0.31
N LEU A 16 -10.72 -4.92 -0.39
CA LEU A 16 -10.90 -3.61 0.22
C LEU A 16 -11.95 -2.78 -0.50
N THR A 17 -11.96 -2.77 -1.83
CA THR A 17 -13.00 -2.10 -2.61
C THR A 17 -14.40 -2.57 -2.20
N SER A 18 -14.61 -3.88 -2.03
CA SER A 18 -15.87 -4.42 -1.55
C SER A 18 -16.21 -3.94 -0.14
N LEU A 19 -15.22 -3.89 0.76
CA LEU A 19 -15.43 -3.43 2.14
C LEU A 19 -15.81 -1.94 2.21
N PHE A 20 -15.12 -1.08 1.45
CA PHE A 20 -15.47 0.33 1.34
C PHE A 20 -16.93 0.50 0.87
N LYS A 21 -17.34 -0.22 -0.19
CA LYS A 21 -18.72 -0.19 -0.70
C LYS A 21 -19.74 -0.66 0.33
N THR A 22 -19.44 -1.72 1.09
CA THR A 22 -20.34 -2.22 2.13
C THR A 22 -20.57 -1.17 3.23
N ILE A 23 -19.52 -0.47 3.64
CA ILE A 23 -19.61 0.54 4.71
C ILE A 23 -20.32 1.80 4.20
N ASP A 24 -19.98 2.25 2.99
CA ASP A 24 -20.57 3.46 2.38
C ASP A 24 -22.08 3.28 2.07
N GLY A 25 -22.50 2.07 1.72
CA GLY A 25 -23.91 1.74 1.48
C GLY A 25 -24.73 1.44 2.74
N ALA A 26 -24.13 1.47 3.92
CA ALA A 26 -24.81 1.17 5.18
C ALA A 26 -25.35 2.45 5.85
N ASP A 27 -26.56 2.37 6.40
CA ASP A 27 -27.11 3.45 7.23
C ASP A 27 -26.46 3.42 8.63
N LEU A 28 -25.37 4.17 8.77
CA LEU A 28 -24.53 4.20 9.97
C LEU A 28 -24.53 5.60 10.59
N SER A 29 -24.47 5.66 11.92
CA SER A 29 -24.27 6.92 12.64
C SER A 29 -22.88 7.51 12.33
N GLY A 30 -22.74 8.83 12.49
CA GLY A 30 -21.46 9.51 12.27
C GLY A 30 -20.31 8.99 13.14
N GLU A 31 -20.62 8.55 14.37
CA GLU A 31 -19.65 7.91 15.26
C GLU A 31 -19.15 6.58 14.68
N LEU A 32 -20.05 5.71 14.21
CA LEU A 32 -19.69 4.45 13.58
C LEU A 32 -18.88 4.67 12.29
N ILE A 33 -19.26 5.67 11.49
CA ILE A 33 -18.48 6.06 10.30
C ILE A 33 -17.05 6.44 10.71
N SER A 34 -16.87 7.24 11.77
CA SER A 34 -15.54 7.60 12.29
C SER A 34 -14.72 6.37 12.76
N HIS A 35 -15.36 5.41 13.45
CA HIS A 35 -14.70 4.15 13.80
C HIS A 35 -14.29 3.34 12.57
N TYR A 36 -15.16 3.24 11.57
CA TYR A 36 -14.86 2.51 10.34
C TYR A 36 -13.79 3.20 9.49
N SER A 37 -13.74 4.53 9.42
CA SER A 37 -12.67 5.25 8.73
C SER A 37 -11.29 4.90 9.30
N ARG A 38 -11.18 4.84 10.64
CA ARG A 38 -9.93 4.43 11.31
C ARG A 38 -9.58 2.97 11.03
N TYR A 39 -10.57 2.08 11.04
CA TYR A 39 -10.36 0.68 10.69
C TYR A 39 -9.90 0.51 9.23
N LEU A 40 -10.53 1.21 8.30
CA LEU A 40 -10.17 1.22 6.88
C LEU A 40 -8.76 1.79 6.66
N CYS A 41 -8.34 2.77 7.45
CA CYS A 41 -6.95 3.25 7.43
C CYS A 41 -5.96 2.14 7.78
N ILE A 42 -6.19 1.41 8.88
CA ILE A 42 -5.35 0.28 9.28
C ILE A 42 -5.27 -0.76 8.16
N LEU A 43 -6.41 -1.12 7.57
CA LEU A 43 -6.44 -2.09 6.48
C LEU A 43 -5.74 -1.59 5.21
N THR A 44 -5.89 -0.31 4.88
CA THR A 44 -5.24 0.31 3.72
C THR A 44 -3.73 0.36 3.90
N SER A 45 -3.24 0.72 5.10
CA SER A 45 -1.81 0.63 5.45
C SER A 45 -1.29 -0.81 5.31
N GLY A 46 -2.05 -1.79 5.79
CA GLY A 46 -1.74 -3.21 5.61
C GLY A 46 -1.72 -3.66 4.14
N PHE A 47 -2.65 -3.14 3.32
CA PHE A 47 -2.68 -3.40 1.89
C PHE A 47 -1.41 -2.91 1.18
N VAL A 48 -1.00 -1.66 1.43
CA VAL A 48 0.23 -1.09 0.87
C VAL A 48 1.43 -1.94 1.27
N GLU A 49 1.58 -2.22 2.57
CA GLU A 49 2.71 -2.98 3.09
C GLU A 49 2.82 -4.38 2.46
N GLN A 50 1.71 -5.12 2.42
CA GLN A 50 1.71 -6.49 1.92
C GLN A 50 1.85 -6.55 0.40
N SER A 51 1.28 -5.59 -0.33
CA SER A 51 1.39 -5.50 -1.78
C SER A 51 2.83 -5.26 -2.21
N VAL A 52 3.50 -4.28 -1.60
CA VAL A 52 4.90 -3.97 -1.87
C VAL A 52 5.79 -5.19 -1.58
N LYS A 53 5.59 -5.86 -0.43
CA LYS A 53 6.36 -7.06 -0.09
C LYS A 53 6.20 -8.19 -1.10
N GLU A 54 4.97 -8.47 -1.53
CA GLU A 54 4.72 -9.55 -2.49
C GLU A 54 5.33 -9.22 -3.86
N LEU A 55 5.18 -7.98 -4.34
CA LEU A 55 5.77 -7.54 -5.61
C LEU A 55 7.29 -7.68 -5.62
N VAL A 56 7.97 -7.20 -4.58
CA VAL A 56 9.43 -7.32 -4.47
C VAL A 56 9.87 -8.78 -4.34
N THR A 57 9.13 -9.58 -3.55
CA THR A 57 9.42 -11.02 -3.40
C THR A 57 9.34 -11.73 -4.74
N GLU A 58 8.30 -11.45 -5.53
CA GLU A 58 8.08 -12.06 -6.83
C GLU A 58 9.08 -11.60 -7.89
N TYR A 59 9.44 -10.32 -7.89
CA TYR A 59 10.52 -9.80 -8.73
C TYR A 59 11.84 -10.54 -8.47
N CYS A 60 12.25 -10.64 -7.20
CA CYS A 60 13.47 -11.36 -6.82
C CYS A 60 13.38 -12.84 -7.16
N ARG A 61 12.23 -13.49 -6.93
CA ARG A 61 12.03 -14.90 -7.29
C ARG A 61 12.30 -15.16 -8.78
N LYS A 62 11.92 -14.23 -9.66
CA LYS A 62 12.09 -14.36 -11.11
C LYS A 62 13.47 -13.93 -11.61
N ARG A 63 14.16 -13.05 -10.90
CA ARG A 63 15.35 -12.33 -11.41
C ARG A 63 16.64 -12.58 -10.64
N SER A 64 16.61 -13.28 -9.51
CA SER A 64 17.81 -13.49 -8.68
C SER A 64 17.97 -14.92 -8.19
N SER A 65 19.19 -15.24 -7.73
CA SER A 65 19.53 -16.54 -7.16
C SER A 65 18.98 -16.71 -5.74
N GLU A 66 18.85 -17.96 -5.28
CA GLU A 66 18.27 -18.27 -3.96
C GLU A 66 18.94 -17.52 -2.79
N PRO A 67 20.28 -17.35 -2.72
CA PRO A 67 20.90 -16.56 -1.65
C PRO A 67 20.42 -15.10 -1.61
N ILE A 68 20.23 -14.48 -2.77
CA ILE A 68 19.71 -13.10 -2.89
C ILE A 68 18.25 -13.06 -2.45
N GLN A 69 17.44 -14.04 -2.87
CA GLN A 69 16.04 -14.14 -2.45
C GLN A 69 15.92 -14.25 -0.92
N ARG A 70 16.78 -15.07 -0.27
CA ARG A 70 16.82 -15.18 1.20
C ARG A 70 17.21 -13.87 1.87
N TYR A 71 18.22 -13.17 1.34
CA TYR A 71 18.63 -11.86 1.85
C TYR A 71 17.50 -10.85 1.75
N VAL A 72 16.91 -10.65 0.56
CA VAL A 72 15.81 -9.70 0.35
C VAL A 72 14.61 -10.06 1.21
N GLY A 73 14.23 -11.34 1.26
CA GLY A 73 13.15 -11.81 2.13
C GLY A 73 13.37 -11.49 3.61
N SER A 74 14.62 -11.51 4.09
CA SER A 74 14.95 -11.10 5.45
C SER A 74 14.77 -9.60 5.70
N GLN A 75 15.05 -8.76 4.69
CA GLN A 75 14.82 -7.32 4.76
C GLN A 75 13.31 -7.00 4.74
N LEU A 76 12.56 -7.65 3.85
CA LEU A 76 11.11 -7.48 3.74
C LEU A 76 10.35 -7.89 5.01
N LYS A 77 10.85 -8.86 5.79
CA LYS A 77 10.27 -9.21 7.10
C LYS A 77 10.35 -8.06 8.12
N LYS A 78 11.38 -7.21 8.02
CA LYS A 78 11.60 -6.06 8.90
C LYS A 78 10.84 -4.81 8.44
N LEU A 79 10.55 -4.72 7.14
CA LEU A 79 9.80 -3.62 6.56
C LEU A 79 8.40 -3.58 7.18
N ARG A 80 8.07 -2.50 7.88
CA ARG A 80 6.76 -2.28 8.50
C ARG A 80 6.39 -0.81 8.40
N ASN A 81 5.08 -0.56 8.36
CA ASN A 81 4.54 0.80 8.37
C ASN A 81 5.13 1.64 7.23
N ILE A 82 4.90 1.19 6.00
CA ILE A 82 5.41 1.85 4.80
C ILE A 82 4.74 3.21 4.65
N ASP A 83 5.55 4.27 4.68
CA ASP A 83 5.24 5.62 4.26
C ASP A 83 5.95 5.92 2.92
N SER A 84 5.83 7.14 2.41
CA SER A 84 6.47 7.55 1.15
C SER A 84 7.99 7.45 1.20
N GLU A 85 8.62 7.78 2.34
CA GLU A 85 10.08 7.75 2.49
C GLU A 85 10.63 6.31 2.54
N LYS A 86 9.98 5.39 3.27
CA LYS A 86 10.37 3.98 3.24
C LYS A 86 10.12 3.34 1.89
N LEU A 87 9.05 3.75 1.20
CA LEU A 87 8.77 3.29 -0.14
C LEU A 87 9.85 3.75 -1.12
N LYS A 88 10.28 5.01 -1.01
CA LYS A 88 11.42 5.57 -1.72
C LYS A 88 12.68 4.75 -1.50
N GLN A 89 13.10 4.60 -0.24
CA GLN A 89 14.32 3.87 0.12
C GLN A 89 14.32 2.44 -0.43
N LEU A 90 13.15 1.78 -0.38
CA LEU A 90 13.00 0.46 -0.96
C LEU A 90 13.16 0.48 -2.49
N ILE A 91 12.46 1.36 -3.20
CA ILE A 91 12.49 1.40 -4.67
C ILE A 91 13.88 1.82 -5.18
N GLU A 92 14.49 2.85 -4.58
CA GLU A 92 15.84 3.32 -4.93
C GLU A 92 16.91 2.24 -4.69
N SER A 93 16.67 1.31 -3.75
CA SER A 93 17.58 0.16 -3.58
C SER A 93 17.59 -0.81 -4.77
N PHE A 94 16.59 -0.75 -5.65
CA PHE A 94 16.54 -1.48 -6.91
C PHE A 94 16.90 -0.59 -8.11
N SER A 95 16.35 0.62 -8.18
CA SER A 95 16.69 1.62 -9.21
C SER A 95 16.25 3.02 -8.76
N VAL A 96 17.19 3.96 -8.84
CA VAL A 96 16.94 5.38 -8.57
C VAL A 96 16.03 5.98 -9.65
N GLU A 97 16.18 5.53 -10.89
CA GLU A 97 15.39 5.97 -12.04
C GLU A 97 13.92 5.60 -11.90
N TRP A 98 13.62 4.38 -11.40
CA TRP A 98 12.25 3.95 -11.12
C TRP A 98 11.58 4.87 -10.11
N TRP A 99 12.26 5.19 -9.01
CA TRP A 99 11.73 6.13 -8.04
C TRP A 99 11.52 7.52 -8.63
N ARG A 100 12.49 8.04 -9.38
CA ARG A 100 12.38 9.34 -10.05
C ARG A 100 11.11 9.41 -10.89
N GLU A 101 10.89 8.44 -11.78
CA GLU A 101 9.70 8.39 -12.64
C GLU A 101 8.39 8.28 -11.86
N ILE A 102 8.37 7.50 -10.78
CA ILE A 102 7.18 7.36 -9.93
C ILE A 102 6.89 8.68 -9.21
N SER A 103 7.91 9.31 -8.63
CA SER A 103 7.77 10.55 -7.86
C SER A 103 7.34 11.74 -8.71
N GLU A 104 7.77 11.78 -9.97
CA GLU A 104 7.35 12.82 -10.93
C GLU A 104 5.91 12.64 -11.40
N LYS A 105 5.46 11.39 -11.58
CA LYS A 105 4.15 11.09 -12.17
C LYS A 105 3.03 10.90 -11.15
N TYR A 106 3.36 10.54 -9.91
CA TYR A 106 2.38 10.17 -8.88
C TYR A 106 2.62 10.91 -7.54
N PRO A 107 2.83 12.25 -7.53
CA PRO A 107 3.13 12.99 -6.30
C PRO A 107 1.99 12.90 -5.28
N ASP A 108 0.74 13.09 -5.73
CA ASP A 108 -0.44 13.05 -4.87
C ASP A 108 -0.65 11.67 -4.24
N GLN A 109 -0.37 10.60 -5.00
CA GLN A 109 -0.50 9.24 -4.47
C GLN A 109 0.55 8.97 -3.39
N LEU A 110 1.78 9.47 -3.56
CA LEU A 110 2.82 9.36 -2.55
C LEU A 110 2.47 10.15 -1.29
N GLU A 111 1.86 11.34 -1.43
CA GLU A 111 1.33 12.09 -0.29
C GLU A 111 0.25 11.30 0.45
N SER A 112 -0.70 10.70 -0.28
CA SER A 112 -1.73 9.82 0.29
C SER A 112 -1.13 8.63 1.05
N ILE A 113 -0.05 7.99 0.55
CA ILE A 113 0.67 6.94 1.30
C ILE A 113 1.25 7.48 2.61
N GLY A 114 1.86 8.66 2.59
CA GLY A 114 2.39 9.32 3.80
C GLY A 114 1.29 9.62 4.82
N SER A 115 0.15 10.11 4.36
CA SER A 115 -1.04 10.38 5.17
C SER A 115 -1.62 9.10 5.78
N ILE A 116 -1.72 8.00 5.01
CA ILE A 116 -2.16 6.69 5.53
C ILE A 116 -1.26 6.23 6.69
N ALA A 117 0.06 6.31 6.54
CA ALA A 117 1.00 5.93 7.59
C ALA A 117 0.84 6.80 8.83
N THR A 118 0.68 8.11 8.65
CA THR A 118 0.46 9.09 9.74
C THR A 118 -0.82 8.79 10.51
N VAL A 119 -1.94 8.62 9.81
CA VAL A 119 -3.25 8.33 10.41
C VAL A 119 -3.20 6.99 11.12
N ARG A 120 -2.63 5.95 10.51
CA ARG A 120 -2.46 4.64 11.14
C ARG A 120 -1.66 4.74 12.44
N ASN A 121 -0.57 5.50 12.44
CA ASN A 121 0.26 5.69 13.62
C ASN A 121 -0.55 6.35 14.73
N ASN A 122 -1.25 7.43 14.43
CA ASN A 122 -2.10 8.13 15.40
C ASN A 122 -3.16 7.20 15.98
N VAL A 123 -3.89 6.45 15.13
CA VAL A 123 -4.88 5.47 15.57
C VAL A 123 -4.27 4.41 16.49
N SER A 124 -3.08 3.90 16.16
CA SER A 124 -2.41 2.87 16.98
C SER A 124 -1.95 3.37 18.35
N HIS A 125 -1.75 4.68 18.51
CA HIS A 125 -1.44 5.32 19.80
C HIS A 125 -2.69 5.84 20.52
N GLY A 126 -3.90 5.53 20.02
CA GLY A 126 -5.17 5.97 20.62
C GLY A 126 -5.57 7.41 20.30
N GLY A 127 -4.88 8.05 19.35
CA GLY A 127 -5.21 9.40 18.89
C GLY A 127 -6.45 9.45 18.01
N ASP A 128 -7.10 10.61 18.00
CA ASP A 128 -8.10 10.95 16.99
C ASP A 128 -7.40 11.66 15.80
N THR A 129 -7.89 11.40 14.59
CA THR A 129 -7.30 11.89 13.34
C THR A 129 -8.25 12.74 12.53
N GLY A 130 -9.52 12.87 12.96
CA GLY A 130 -10.55 13.60 12.22
C GLY A 130 -10.79 13.06 10.80
N ILE A 131 -10.27 11.88 10.48
CA ILE A 131 -10.32 11.33 9.12
C ILE A 131 -11.76 10.98 8.75
N THR A 132 -12.22 11.53 7.64
CA THR A 132 -13.55 11.26 7.09
C THR A 132 -13.53 10.02 6.20
N MET A 133 -14.71 9.44 5.97
CA MET A 133 -14.85 8.31 5.04
C MET A 133 -14.43 8.69 3.61
N SER A 134 -14.79 9.91 3.16
CA SER A 134 -14.45 10.41 1.83
C SER A 134 -12.93 10.56 1.65
N THR A 135 -12.22 11.13 2.64
CA THR A 135 -10.77 11.23 2.61
C THR A 135 -10.11 9.86 2.63
N MET A 136 -10.62 8.94 3.46
CA MET A 136 -10.09 7.57 3.50
C MET A 136 -10.30 6.82 2.18
N LEU A 137 -11.44 7.02 1.50
CA LEU A 137 -11.69 6.46 0.18
C LEU A 137 -10.74 7.03 -0.87
N GLN A 138 -10.48 8.34 -0.84
CA GLN A 138 -9.49 8.98 -1.71
C GLN A 138 -8.09 8.37 -1.51
N TYR A 139 -7.63 8.29 -0.26
CA TYR A 139 -6.33 7.69 0.06
C TYR A 139 -6.23 6.22 -0.38
N PHE A 140 -7.30 5.45 -0.24
CA PHE A 140 -7.33 4.07 -0.74
C PHE A 140 -7.25 4.00 -2.27
N ASN A 141 -7.97 4.86 -2.99
CA ASN A 141 -7.92 4.91 -4.45
C ASN A 141 -6.52 5.30 -4.95
N ASP A 142 -5.89 6.28 -4.32
CA ASP A 142 -4.52 6.69 -4.60
C ASP A 142 -3.52 5.55 -4.35
N ALA A 143 -3.66 4.85 -3.23
CA ALA A 143 -2.86 3.67 -2.94
C ALA A 143 -3.04 2.58 -4.01
N CYS A 144 -4.27 2.38 -4.51
CA CYS A 144 -4.52 1.44 -5.60
C CYS A 144 -3.80 1.82 -6.89
N ILE A 145 -3.88 3.09 -7.30
CA ILE A 145 -3.20 3.60 -8.50
C ILE A 145 -1.69 3.37 -8.39
N LEU A 146 -1.11 3.69 -7.24
CA LEU A 146 0.32 3.49 -7.02
C LEU A 146 0.70 2.01 -6.99
N MET A 147 -0.09 1.12 -6.38
CA MET A 147 0.18 -0.32 -6.38
C MET A 147 0.06 -0.93 -7.77
N ASP A 148 -0.86 -0.43 -8.61
CA ASP A 148 -0.94 -0.82 -10.02
C ASP A 148 0.34 -0.39 -10.76
N LYS A 149 0.84 0.84 -10.51
CA LYS A 149 2.10 1.27 -11.11
C LYS A 149 3.31 0.45 -10.65
N LEU A 150 3.42 0.17 -9.35
CA LEU A 150 4.49 -0.68 -8.83
C LEU A 150 4.42 -2.09 -9.38
N SER A 151 3.22 -2.59 -9.66
CA SER A 151 3.02 -3.88 -10.32
C SER A 151 3.62 -3.91 -11.72
N GLU A 152 3.54 -2.81 -12.47
CA GLU A 152 4.20 -2.68 -13.78
C GLU A 152 5.73 -2.66 -13.65
N VAL A 153 6.26 -1.93 -12.66
CA VAL A 153 7.70 -1.74 -12.46
C VAL A 153 8.38 -3.03 -11.99
N PHE A 154 7.80 -3.70 -10.99
CA PHE A 154 8.37 -4.93 -10.42
C PHE A 154 8.04 -6.20 -11.21
N ASP A 155 7.19 -6.10 -12.24
CA ASP A 155 6.81 -7.26 -13.01
C ASP A 155 6.42 -6.89 -14.45
N PRO A 156 7.32 -6.26 -15.22
CA PRO A 156 7.03 -5.86 -16.59
C PRO A 156 6.65 -7.08 -17.44
N GLU A 157 5.67 -6.89 -18.34
CA GLU A 157 5.21 -7.94 -19.27
C GLU A 157 6.33 -8.47 -20.17
#